data_AF-A0A496YNB1-F1
#
_entry.id   AF-A0A496YNB1-F1
#
_cell.length_a   1.000
_cell.length_b   1.000
_cell.length_c   1.000
_cell.angle_alpha   90.00
_cell.angle_beta   90.00
_cell.angle_gamma   90.00
#
_symmetry.space_group_name_H-M   'P 1'
#
loop_
_entity.id
_entity.type
_entity.pdbx_description
1 polymer ?
#
loop_
_entity_poly.entity_id
_entity_poly.type
_entity_poly.pdbx_seq_one_letter_code
_entity_poly.pdbx_strand_id
1 'polypeptide(L)'
;MIDLSKIDYSILDQPEVLMFLFHPRPEWGGGGRIGPAQDILIPVEADVVVGGRFHMVDPSAPNILFFHGNGEIVGDYDEMGPLYNRMGINFMPVDYRGYGRSTGRPTVTAMMRDCHVIFDFVVRWLEEKGYSGPLIPMGRSLGSASALEIVAHYKDRIEGLIVESGFAYAGPLLRLIGVDPDAIGYKEEE
;
A
#
# COMPACT_ATOMS: atom_id res chain seq x y z
N MET A 1 -9.05 -16.48 1.03
CA MET A 1 -9.40 -15.12 0.58
C MET A 1 -10.18 -14.49 1.72
N ILE A 2 -9.81 -13.29 2.15
CA ILE A 2 -10.50 -12.59 3.23
C ILE A 2 -11.89 -12.16 2.77
N ASP A 3 -12.84 -12.08 3.69
CA ASP A 3 -14.15 -11.51 3.42
C ASP A 3 -14.08 -9.99 3.57
N LEU A 4 -13.88 -9.28 2.45
CA LEU A 4 -13.74 -7.82 2.42
C LEU A 4 -14.97 -7.09 2.99
N SER A 5 -16.15 -7.72 3.00
CA SER A 5 -17.36 -7.12 3.56
C SER A 5 -17.29 -6.93 5.07
N LYS A 6 -16.40 -7.65 5.76
CA LYS A 6 -16.14 -7.53 7.19
C LYS A 6 -15.13 -6.44 7.54
N ILE A 7 -14.45 -5.89 6.55
CA ILE A 7 -13.53 -4.76 6.73
C ILE A 7 -14.36 -3.49 6.58
N ASP A 8 -14.63 -2.83 7.69
CA ASP A 8 -15.42 -1.62 7.74
C ASP A 8 -14.74 -0.60 8.66
N TYR A 9 -14.18 0.44 8.04
CA TYR A 9 -13.60 1.59 8.72
C TYR A 9 -14.40 2.86 8.40
N SER A 10 -15.70 2.71 8.11
CA SER A 10 -16.57 3.83 7.72
C SER A 10 -16.64 4.95 8.76
N ILE A 11 -16.39 4.63 10.03
CA ILE A 11 -16.25 5.62 11.10
C ILE A 11 -15.08 6.60 10.88
N LEU A 12 -14.03 6.15 10.18
CA LEU A 12 -12.88 6.94 9.78
C LEU A 12 -13.03 7.53 8.37
N ASP A 13 -14.09 7.18 7.63
CA ASP A 13 -14.37 7.71 6.30
C ASP A 13 -15.16 9.03 6.33
N GLN A 14 -15.06 9.77 7.45
CA GLN A 14 -15.64 11.11 7.58
C GLN A 14 -14.85 12.14 6.77
N PRO A 15 -15.50 13.14 6.14
CA PRO A 15 -14.82 14.13 5.31
C PRO A 15 -13.64 14.83 6.00
N GLU A 16 -13.79 15.17 7.27
CA GLU A 16 -12.77 15.80 8.11
C GLU A 16 -11.61 14.87 8.46
N VAL A 17 -11.78 13.55 8.44
CA VAL A 17 -10.65 12.61 8.59
C VAL A 17 -9.96 12.46 7.24
N LEU A 18 -10.73 12.19 6.19
CA LEU A 18 -10.22 11.91 4.85
C LEU A 18 -9.43 13.10 4.27
N MET A 19 -9.88 14.33 4.51
CA MET A 19 -9.23 15.56 4.03
C MET A 19 -7.82 15.76 4.62
N PHE A 20 -7.57 15.27 5.83
CA PHE A 20 -6.25 15.36 6.47
C PHE A 20 -5.41 14.10 6.27
N LEU A 21 -6.04 12.93 6.19
CA LEU A 21 -5.34 11.67 6.11
C LEU A 21 -4.84 11.35 4.70
N PHE A 22 -5.53 11.84 3.66
CA PHE A 22 -5.15 11.56 2.27
C PHE A 22 -4.87 12.86 1.49
N HIS A 23 -3.66 12.94 0.94
CA HIS A 23 -3.21 13.97 0.02
C HIS A 23 -2.87 13.33 -1.33
N PRO A 24 -3.87 12.83 -2.08
CA PRO A 24 -3.64 12.18 -3.36
C PRO A 24 -2.94 13.12 -4.32
N ARG A 25 -1.86 12.64 -4.94
CA ARG A 25 -1.10 13.36 -5.95
C ARG A 25 -1.13 12.56 -7.25
N PRO A 26 -1.53 13.16 -8.38
CA PRO A 26 -1.44 12.48 -9.67
C PRO A 26 0.01 12.40 -10.16
N GLU A 27 0.33 11.36 -10.93
CA GLU A 27 1.58 11.28 -11.69
C GLU A 27 1.41 12.09 -12.99
N TRP A 28 2.06 13.25 -13.09
CA TRP A 28 2.00 14.09 -14.30
C TRP A 28 3.17 13.82 -15.24
N GLY A 29 2.84 13.47 -16.48
CA GLY A 29 3.82 13.14 -17.51
C GLY A 29 4.43 11.76 -17.28
N GLY A 30 4.76 11.07 -18.37
CA GLY A 30 5.48 9.80 -18.31
C GLY A 30 6.93 10.02 -17.89
N GLY A 31 7.13 10.41 -16.63
CA GLY A 31 8.42 10.65 -15.98
C GLY A 31 9.41 9.60 -16.44
N GLY A 32 10.58 10.09 -16.89
CA GLY A 32 11.52 9.34 -17.72
C GLY A 32 11.71 7.91 -17.22
N ARG A 33 11.42 6.94 -18.09
CA ARG A 33 11.60 5.51 -17.82
C ARG A 33 13.06 5.24 -17.45
N ILE A 34 13.38 5.19 -16.16
CA ILE A 34 14.72 4.79 -15.71
C ILE A 34 14.70 3.29 -15.44
N GLY A 35 15.21 2.51 -16.40
CA GLY A 35 15.50 1.09 -16.22
C GLY A 35 14.37 0.12 -16.56
N PRO A 36 14.52 -1.18 -16.20
CA PRO A 36 13.65 -2.27 -16.63
C PRO A 36 12.35 -2.41 -15.83
N ALA A 37 11.95 -1.39 -15.08
CA ALA A 37 10.79 -1.46 -14.20
C ALA A 37 9.49 -1.67 -15.01
N GLN A 38 8.58 -2.50 -14.49
CA GLN A 38 7.31 -2.78 -15.14
C GLN A 38 6.18 -2.03 -14.45
N ASP A 39 5.42 -1.28 -15.23
CA ASP A 39 4.18 -0.67 -14.76
C ASP A 39 3.06 -1.70 -14.65
N ILE A 40 2.36 -1.69 -13.52
CA ILE A 40 1.28 -2.61 -13.19
C ILE A 40 0.03 -1.79 -12.85
N LEU A 41 -1.12 -2.21 -13.37
CA LEU A 41 -2.43 -1.70 -12.96
C LEU A 41 -3.18 -2.84 -12.29
N ILE A 42 -3.46 -2.68 -11.00
CA ILE A 42 -4.08 -3.70 -10.15
C ILE A 42 -5.56 -3.36 -10.04
N PRO A 43 -6.48 -4.17 -10.59
CA PRO A 43 -7.91 -3.96 -10.41
C PRO A 43 -8.30 -4.29 -8.97
N VAL A 44 -8.83 -3.30 -8.25
CA VAL A 44 -9.23 -3.45 -6.84
C VAL A 44 -10.75 -3.46 -6.65
N GLU A 45 -11.48 -2.86 -7.59
CA GLU A 45 -12.94 -2.87 -7.66
C GLU A 45 -13.38 -2.68 -9.14
N ALA A 46 -14.66 -2.86 -9.43
CA ALA A 46 -15.22 -2.52 -10.75
C ALA A 46 -14.83 -1.08 -11.14
N ASP A 47 -14.15 -0.94 -12.27
CA ASP A 47 -13.66 0.32 -12.83
C ASP A 47 -12.64 1.09 -11.96
N VAL A 48 -12.14 0.47 -10.87
CA VAL A 48 -11.09 1.04 -10.01
C VAL A 48 -9.81 0.25 -10.12
N VAL A 49 -8.73 0.94 -10.51
CA VAL A 49 -7.39 0.37 -10.58
C VAL A 49 -6.45 1.15 -9.68
N VAL A 50 -5.50 0.44 -9.09
CA VAL A 50 -4.38 0.98 -8.33
C VAL A 50 -3.09 0.78 -9.13
N GLY A 51 -2.29 1.83 -9.24
CA GLY A 51 -1.00 1.81 -9.92
C GLY A 51 0.08 1.09 -9.10
N GLY A 52 1.00 0.43 -9.78
CA GLY A 52 2.21 -0.13 -9.19
C GLY A 52 3.37 -0.08 -10.18
N ARG A 53 4.58 -0.21 -9.68
CA ARG A 53 5.80 -0.29 -10.51
C ARG A 53 6.73 -1.32 -9.94
N PHE A 54 6.94 -2.41 -10.66
CA PHE A 54 7.69 -3.56 -10.16
C PHE A 54 9.12 -3.50 -10.69
N HIS A 55 10.07 -3.37 -9.77
CA HIS A 55 11.49 -3.40 -10.01
C HIS A 55 12.00 -4.80 -9.65
N MET A 56 12.24 -5.63 -10.66
CA MET A 56 12.62 -7.02 -10.46
C MET A 56 14.09 -7.26 -10.84
N VAL A 57 14.75 -8.19 -10.15
CA VAL A 57 16.16 -8.55 -10.37
C VAL A 57 16.37 -10.06 -10.50
N ASP A 58 15.87 -10.86 -9.56
CA ASP A 58 16.10 -12.32 -9.53
C ASP A 58 14.84 -13.06 -9.02
N PRO A 59 14.42 -14.16 -9.66
CA PRO A 59 13.26 -14.93 -9.23
C PRO A 59 13.31 -15.46 -7.78
N SER A 60 14.51 -15.74 -7.29
CA SER A 60 14.75 -16.25 -5.92
C SER A 60 15.04 -15.16 -4.89
N ALA A 61 15.19 -13.90 -5.32
CA ALA A 61 15.43 -12.77 -4.43
C ALA A 61 14.21 -12.47 -3.53
N PRO A 62 14.43 -11.91 -2.32
CA PRO A 62 13.35 -11.38 -1.50
C PRO A 62 12.48 -10.37 -2.26
N ASN A 63 11.18 -10.48 -2.06
CA ASN A 63 10.14 -9.68 -2.67
C ASN A 63 9.58 -8.70 -1.65
N ILE A 64 9.81 -7.40 -1.83
CA ILE A 64 9.22 -6.36 -0.99
C ILE A 64 7.99 -5.79 -1.69
N LEU A 65 6.81 -6.02 -1.10
CA LEU A 65 5.59 -5.30 -1.45
C LEU A 65 5.51 -4.03 -0.62
N PHE A 66 5.61 -2.87 -1.26
CA PHE A 66 5.78 -1.60 -0.56
C PHE A 66 4.55 -0.69 -0.66
N PHE A 67 4.01 -0.32 0.49
CA PHE A 67 2.93 0.66 0.67
C PHE A 67 3.54 2.00 1.10
N HIS A 68 3.45 3.01 0.23
CA HIS A 68 4.08 4.31 0.45
C HIS A 68 3.33 5.18 1.47
N GLY A 69 3.94 6.30 1.88
CA GLY A 69 3.35 7.25 2.81
C GLY A 69 2.35 8.21 2.16
N ASN A 70 1.63 8.95 2.99
CA ASN A 70 0.70 9.99 2.52
C ASN A 70 1.43 11.07 1.69
N GLY A 71 0.81 11.56 0.61
CA GLY A 71 1.38 12.57 -0.29
C GLY A 71 2.43 12.09 -1.29
N GLU A 72 2.84 10.83 -1.19
CA GLU A 72 3.82 10.20 -2.09
C GLU A 72 3.11 9.46 -3.23
N ILE A 73 3.85 9.10 -4.27
CA ILE A 73 3.35 8.21 -5.34
C ILE A 73 4.43 7.20 -5.69
N VAL A 74 4.05 6.09 -6.33
CA VAL A 74 4.97 5.06 -6.83
C VAL A 74 6.15 5.65 -7.62
N GLY A 75 5.91 6.68 -8.45
CA GLY A 75 6.95 7.34 -9.25
C GLY A 75 8.05 8.03 -8.42
N ASP A 76 7.81 8.39 -7.15
CA ASP A 76 8.85 8.94 -6.28
C ASP A 76 9.96 7.94 -5.95
N TYR A 77 9.69 6.65 -6.18
CA TYR A 77 10.60 5.54 -5.87
C TYR A 77 11.36 5.01 -7.09
N ASP A 78 11.29 5.69 -8.24
CA ASP A 78 12.00 5.27 -9.47
C ASP A 78 13.52 5.21 -9.30
N GLU A 79 14.10 6.09 -8.47
CA GLU A 79 15.52 6.04 -8.14
C GLU A 79 15.85 4.99 -7.07
N MET A 80 14.87 4.67 -6.20
CA MET A 80 15.02 3.69 -5.11
C MET A 80 14.96 2.26 -5.61
N GLY A 81 14.10 1.95 -6.58
CA GLY A 81 13.98 0.59 -7.14
C GLY A 81 15.31 0.00 -7.63
N PRO A 82 16.12 0.74 -8.41
CA PRO A 82 17.48 0.34 -8.77
C PRO A 82 18.43 0.17 -7.59
N LEU A 83 18.23 0.84 -6.45
CA LEU A 83 19.03 0.62 -5.24
C LEU A 83 18.70 -0.74 -4.62
N TYR A 84 17.41 -1.06 -4.45
CA TYR A 84 16.95 -2.37 -3.97
C TYR A 84 17.42 -3.51 -4.87
N ASN A 85 17.30 -3.35 -6.19
CA ASN A 85 17.79 -4.34 -7.15
C ASN A 85 19.30 -4.60 -7.00
N ARG A 86 20.12 -3.57 -6.74
CA ARG A 86 21.57 -3.76 -6.49
C ARG A 86 21.87 -4.50 -5.19
N MET A 87 20.92 -4.49 -4.26
CA MET A 87 20.99 -5.29 -3.03
C MET A 87 20.44 -6.72 -3.23
N GLY A 88 20.02 -7.08 -4.45
CA GLY A 88 19.42 -8.38 -4.74
C GLY A 88 18.02 -8.53 -4.19
N ILE A 89 17.22 -7.46 -4.23
CA ILE A 89 15.84 -7.41 -3.72
C ILE A 89 14.91 -6.98 -4.86
N ASN A 90 13.81 -7.71 -5.04
CA ASN A 90 12.71 -7.28 -5.89
C ASN A 90 11.84 -6.28 -5.10
N PHE A 91 11.56 -5.12 -5.69
CA PHE A 91 10.86 -4.02 -5.03
C PHE A 91 9.60 -3.63 -5.80
N MET A 92 8.45 -3.70 -5.14
CA MET A 92 7.12 -3.55 -5.74
C MET A 92 6.30 -2.49 -4.99
N PRO A 93 6.59 -1.19 -5.19
CA PRO A 93 5.75 -0.10 -4.73
C PRO A 93 4.38 -0.11 -5.40
N VAL A 94 3.34 0.17 -4.61
CA VAL A 94 1.94 0.31 -5.06
C VAL A 94 1.34 1.60 -4.52
N ASP A 95 0.49 2.23 -5.33
CA ASP A 95 -0.26 3.44 -5.00
C ASP A 95 -1.50 3.11 -4.13
N TYR A 96 -2.29 4.14 -3.81
CA TYR A 96 -3.67 4.02 -3.33
C TYR A 96 -4.64 4.63 -4.35
N ARG A 97 -5.96 4.41 -4.19
CA ARG A 97 -6.97 5.07 -5.03
C ARG A 97 -6.75 6.59 -5.09
N GLY A 98 -6.77 7.15 -6.29
CA GLY A 98 -6.52 8.57 -6.54
C GLY A 98 -5.05 9.03 -6.48
N TYR A 99 -4.10 8.15 -6.12
CA TYR A 99 -2.67 8.45 -6.14
C TYR A 99 -2.01 7.95 -7.42
N GLY A 100 -0.99 8.68 -7.89
CA GLY A 100 -0.19 8.31 -9.03
C GLY A 100 -1.06 8.14 -10.28
N ARG A 101 -1.15 6.89 -10.75
CA ARG A 101 -1.95 6.48 -11.93
C ARG A 101 -3.25 5.78 -11.56
N SER A 102 -3.53 5.67 -10.27
CA SER A 102 -4.73 5.01 -9.75
C SER A 102 -5.98 5.83 -10.02
N THR A 103 -7.10 5.15 -10.20
CA THR A 103 -8.42 5.76 -10.30
C THR A 103 -9.13 5.73 -8.93
N GLY A 104 -10.38 6.21 -8.88
CA GLY A 104 -11.17 6.22 -7.65
C GLY A 104 -10.79 7.31 -6.66
N ARG A 105 -11.25 7.17 -5.42
CA ARG A 105 -10.99 8.10 -4.31
C ARG A 105 -10.51 7.32 -3.09
N PRO A 106 -9.50 7.81 -2.36
CA PRO A 106 -9.02 7.13 -1.17
C PRO A 106 -10.01 7.31 -0.02
N THR A 107 -10.28 6.21 0.69
CA THR A 107 -10.89 6.19 2.01
C THR A 107 -10.11 5.21 2.88
N VAL A 108 -10.28 5.26 4.21
CA VAL A 108 -9.64 4.28 5.10
C VAL A 108 -10.17 2.90 4.80
N THR A 109 -11.50 2.74 4.68
CA THR A 109 -12.10 1.45 4.32
C THR A 109 -11.57 0.91 2.99
N ALA A 110 -11.48 1.77 1.97
CA ALA A 110 -10.96 1.38 0.67
C ALA A 110 -9.48 0.99 0.75
N MET A 111 -8.64 1.77 1.44
CA MET A 111 -7.21 1.45 1.61
C MET A 111 -6.99 0.10 2.29
N MET A 112 -7.76 -0.18 3.34
CA MET A 112 -7.66 -1.45 4.08
C MET A 112 -8.22 -2.62 3.27
N ARG A 113 -9.29 -2.46 2.49
CA ARG A 113 -9.78 -3.51 1.58
C ARG A 113 -8.82 -3.77 0.42
N ASP A 114 -8.34 -2.70 -0.20
CA ASP A 114 -7.51 -2.77 -1.39
C ASP A 114 -6.17 -3.44 -1.11
N CYS A 115 -5.59 -3.29 0.09
CA CYS A 115 -4.32 -3.94 0.40
C CYS A 115 -4.43 -5.47 0.30
N HIS A 116 -5.54 -6.08 0.71
CA HIS A 116 -5.78 -7.52 0.54
C HIS A 116 -5.86 -7.93 -0.93
N VAL A 117 -6.56 -7.13 -1.75
CA VAL A 117 -6.69 -7.40 -3.19
C VAL A 117 -5.34 -7.28 -3.88
N ILE A 118 -4.58 -6.24 -3.53
CA ILE A 118 -3.21 -6.02 -4.01
C ILE A 118 -2.30 -7.18 -3.60
N PHE A 119 -2.35 -7.61 -2.35
CA PHE A 119 -1.54 -8.73 -1.86
C PHE A 119 -1.84 -10.03 -2.62
N ASP A 120 -3.13 -10.39 -2.76
CA ASP A 120 -3.52 -11.58 -3.51
C ASP A 120 -3.15 -11.48 -5.00
N PHE A 121 -3.25 -10.28 -5.60
CA PHE A 121 -2.79 -10.03 -6.96
C PHE A 121 -1.27 -10.25 -7.08
N VAL A 122 -0.48 -9.66 -6.19
CA VAL A 122 0.99 -9.73 -6.19
C VAL A 122 1.45 -11.17 -6.02
N VAL A 123 0.87 -11.93 -5.09
CA VAL A 123 1.23 -13.35 -4.91
C VAL A 123 0.97 -14.13 -6.20
N ARG A 124 -0.20 -13.98 -6.82
CA ARG A 124 -0.51 -14.67 -8.10
C ARG A 124 0.44 -14.24 -9.21
N TRP A 125 0.73 -12.94 -9.30
CA TRP A 125 1.65 -12.41 -10.30
C TRP A 125 3.05 -12.99 -10.13
N LEU A 126 3.56 -13.10 -8.89
CA LEU A 126 4.86 -13.70 -8.59
C LEU A 126 4.87 -15.19 -8.97
N GLU A 127 3.84 -15.95 -8.60
CA GLU A 127 3.67 -17.36 -8.95
C GLU A 127 3.67 -17.58 -10.47
N GLU A 128 2.86 -16.80 -11.21
CA GLU A 128 2.77 -16.87 -12.68
C GLU A 128 4.08 -16.52 -13.37
N LYS A 129 4.89 -15.64 -12.77
CA LYS A 129 6.20 -15.22 -13.29
C LYS A 129 7.35 -16.07 -12.78
N GLY A 130 7.09 -17.05 -11.90
CA GLY A 130 8.10 -17.97 -11.36
C GLY A 130 9.01 -17.36 -10.30
N TYR A 131 8.58 -16.29 -9.63
CA TYR A 131 9.28 -15.73 -8.47
C TYR A 131 8.94 -16.54 -7.23
N SER A 132 9.96 -17.00 -6.51
CA SER A 132 9.86 -17.93 -5.37
C SER A 132 10.53 -17.42 -4.10
N GLY A 133 11.19 -16.25 -4.16
CA GLY A 133 11.77 -15.64 -2.97
C GLY A 133 10.71 -15.20 -1.94
N PRO A 134 11.13 -14.99 -0.68
CA PRO A 134 10.20 -14.65 0.41
C PRO A 134 9.47 -13.33 0.13
N LEU A 135 8.21 -13.22 0.56
CA LEU A 135 7.39 -12.03 0.43
C LEU A 135 7.33 -11.26 1.75
N ILE A 136 7.72 -9.99 1.71
CA ILE A 136 7.84 -9.11 2.87
C ILE A 136 7.03 -7.84 2.60
N PRO A 137 5.88 -7.65 3.27
CA PRO A 137 5.20 -6.36 3.28
C PRO A 137 6.07 -5.29 3.96
N MET A 138 6.18 -4.14 3.32
CA MET A 138 6.81 -2.95 3.87
C MET A 138 5.84 -1.78 3.81
N GLY A 139 5.71 -1.04 4.90
CA GLY A 139 4.83 0.12 4.98
C GLY A 139 5.56 1.33 5.55
N ARG A 140 5.45 2.47 4.88
CA ARG A 140 5.99 3.75 5.36
C ARG A 140 4.89 4.70 5.79
N SER A 141 5.01 5.29 6.98
CA SER A 141 4.04 6.27 7.50
C SER A 141 2.60 5.74 7.37
N LEU A 142 1.74 6.34 6.55
CA LEU A 142 0.39 5.84 6.25
C LEU A 142 0.36 4.38 5.81
N GLY A 143 1.28 3.96 4.94
CA GLY A 143 1.34 2.59 4.41
C GLY A 143 1.68 1.52 5.45
N SER A 144 2.12 1.92 6.65
CA SER A 144 2.26 0.97 7.77
C SER A 144 0.94 0.29 8.13
N ALA A 145 -0.20 0.99 7.99
CA ALA A 145 -1.52 0.41 8.24
C ALA A 145 -1.81 -0.76 7.30
N SER A 146 -1.61 -0.59 6.00
CA SER A 146 -1.77 -1.66 5.01
C SER A 146 -0.81 -2.82 5.24
N ALA A 147 0.46 -2.54 5.54
CA ALA A 147 1.44 -3.62 5.80
C ALA A 147 1.10 -4.43 7.06
N LEU A 148 0.63 -3.78 8.12
CA LEU A 148 0.18 -4.43 9.36
C LEU A 148 -1.10 -5.26 9.13
N GLU A 149 -2.05 -4.75 8.35
CA GLU A 149 -3.27 -5.48 7.97
C GLU A 149 -2.92 -6.79 7.24
N ILE A 150 -1.99 -6.74 6.29
CA ILE A 150 -1.53 -7.93 5.58
C ILE A 150 -0.93 -8.95 6.56
N VAL A 151 -0.07 -8.50 7.47
CA VAL A 151 0.58 -9.41 8.44
C VAL A 151 -0.43 -10.05 9.39
N ALA A 152 -1.42 -9.28 9.84
CA ALA A 152 -2.47 -9.77 10.73
C ALA A 152 -3.29 -10.90 10.08
N HIS A 153 -3.50 -10.84 8.76
CA HIS A 153 -4.37 -11.76 8.04
C HIS A 153 -3.65 -12.86 7.24
N TYR A 154 -2.36 -12.70 6.93
CA TYR A 154 -1.61 -13.60 6.05
C TYR A 154 -0.26 -14.04 6.61
N LYS A 155 -0.12 -14.12 7.94
CA LYS A 155 1.11 -14.55 8.64
C LYS A 155 1.79 -15.81 8.08
N ASP A 156 1.02 -16.75 7.50
CA ASP A 156 1.53 -18.00 6.95
C ASP A 156 1.99 -17.90 5.48
N ARG A 157 1.89 -16.70 4.87
CA ARG A 157 2.24 -16.40 3.47
C ARG A 157 3.28 -15.28 3.35
N ILE A 158 3.88 -14.87 4.46
CA ILE A 158 4.89 -13.82 4.53
C ILE A 158 6.02 -14.24 5.47
N GLU A 159 7.23 -13.74 5.20
CA GLU A 159 8.42 -14.12 5.97
C GLU A 159 8.96 -12.96 6.83
N GLY A 160 8.31 -11.79 6.80
CA GLY A 160 8.69 -10.65 7.61
C GLY A 160 7.75 -9.46 7.43
N LEU A 161 8.02 -8.39 8.19
CA LEU A 161 7.35 -7.09 8.11
C LEU A 161 8.40 -6.00 8.28
N ILE A 162 8.32 -4.95 7.46
CA ILE A 162 9.12 -3.73 7.63
C ILE A 162 8.15 -2.56 7.86
N VAL A 163 8.31 -1.86 8.98
CA VAL A 163 7.58 -0.62 9.27
C VAL A 163 8.57 0.53 9.32
N GLU A 164 8.40 1.52 8.45
CA GLU A 164 9.22 2.72 8.38
C GLU A 164 8.42 3.93 8.85
N SER A 165 8.82 4.55 9.96
CA SER A 165 8.16 5.77 10.48
C SER A 165 6.63 5.65 10.61
N GLY A 166 6.14 4.46 10.94
CA GLY A 166 4.70 4.19 11.12
C GLY A 166 4.16 4.75 12.42
N PHE A 167 2.82 4.77 12.54
CA PHE A 167 2.13 5.12 13.77
C PHE A 167 1.71 3.84 14.51
N ALA A 168 1.69 3.90 15.84
CA ALA A 168 1.32 2.75 16.67
C ALA A 168 -0.19 2.62 16.89
N TYR A 169 -0.91 3.75 16.88
CA TYR A 169 -2.32 3.85 17.25
C TYR A 169 -3.00 4.93 16.42
N ALA A 170 -4.25 4.71 15.99
CA ALA A 170 -4.97 5.67 15.16
C ALA A 170 -5.53 6.83 16.01
N GLY A 171 -5.93 6.60 17.25
CA GLY A 171 -6.44 7.65 18.16
C GLY A 171 -5.47 8.82 18.35
N PRO A 172 -4.19 8.58 18.72
CA PRO A 172 -3.18 9.64 18.78
C PRO A 172 -2.93 10.34 17.44
N LEU A 173 -3.00 9.63 16.31
CA LEU A 173 -2.88 10.22 14.98
C LEU A 173 -4.05 11.15 14.68
N LEU A 174 -5.29 10.71 14.94
CA LEU A 174 -6.50 11.51 14.80
C LEU A 174 -6.40 12.82 15.59
N ARG A 175 -5.97 12.75 16.86
CA ARG A 175 -5.77 13.94 17.69
C ARG A 175 -4.71 14.88 17.12
N LEU A 176 -3.62 14.33 16.57
CA LEU A 176 -2.55 15.11 15.94
C LEU A 176 -3.05 15.90 14.71
N ILE A 177 -3.96 15.31 13.93
CA ILE A 177 -4.56 15.97 12.77
C ILE A 177 -5.79 16.82 13.13
N GLY A 178 -6.07 17.01 14.42
CA GLY A 178 -7.15 17.87 14.91
C GLY A 178 -8.53 17.24 14.92
N VAL A 179 -8.63 15.91 14.79
CA VAL A 179 -9.87 15.15 14.92
C VAL A 179 -9.98 14.58 16.33
N ASP A 180 -11.11 14.84 17.01
CA ASP A 180 -11.41 14.22 18.30
C ASP A 180 -11.99 12.80 18.07
N PRO A 181 -11.26 11.73 18.44
CA PRO A 181 -11.74 10.36 18.23
C PRO A 181 -13.07 10.07 18.93
N ASP A 182 -13.26 10.64 20.14
CA ASP A 182 -14.48 10.43 20.92
C ASP A 182 -15.69 11.10 20.24
N ALA A 183 -15.47 12.23 19.57
CA ALA A 183 -16.51 12.97 18.86
C ALA A 183 -17.02 12.24 17.61
N ILE A 184 -16.15 11.46 16.95
CA ILE A 184 -16.53 10.63 15.80
C ILE A 184 -16.92 9.19 16.21
N GLY A 185 -16.88 8.88 17.50
CA GLY A 185 -17.20 7.57 18.05
C GLY A 185 -16.12 6.49 17.84
N TYR A 186 -14.90 6.88 17.46
CA TYR A 186 -13.79 5.96 17.24
C TYR A 186 -13.24 5.44 18.57
N LYS A 187 -13.00 4.12 18.64
CA LYS A 187 -12.27 3.47 19.73
C LYS A 187 -11.15 2.62 19.16
N GLU A 188 -10.00 2.62 19.82
CA GLU A 188 -8.79 1.93 19.36
C GLU A 188 -8.95 0.40 19.33
N GLU A 189 -9.86 -0.14 20.15
CA GLU A 189 -10.09 -1.58 20.31
C GLU A 189 -11.12 -2.15 19.32
N GLU A 190 -11.77 -1.29 18.54
CA GLU A 190 -12.80 -1.61 17.53
C GLU A 190 -12.22 -1.52 16.12
#